data_AF-A0A1M2YQK0-F1
#
_entry.id   AF-A0A1M2YQK0-F1
#
_cell.length_a   1.000
_cell.length_b   1.000
_cell.length_c   1.000
_cell.angle_alpha   90.00
_cell.angle_beta   90.00
_cell.angle_gamma   90.00
#
_symmetry.space_group_name_H-M   'P 1'
#
loop_
_entity.id
_entity.type
_entity.pdbx_description
1 polymer ?
#
loop_
_entity_poly.entity_id
_entity_poly.type
_entity_poly.pdbx_seq_one_letter_code
_entity_poly.pdbx_strand_id
1 'polypeptide(L)' 'MGSFSIWHWMIVLVILLLLFGRGKIPDLMGDVAKGIKSFKKGMSEDEQDDADDGRTVEHRADEAVKTAPREKATKS' A
#
# COMPACT_ATOMS: atom_id res chain seq x y z
N MET A 1 3.39 -6.06 -39.68
CA MET A 1 2.19 -6.37 -38.89
C MET A 1 2.29 -5.64 -37.55
N GLY A 2 2.05 -4.32 -37.59
CA GLY A 2 2.18 -3.42 -36.44
C GLY A 2 0.85 -3.38 -35.68
N SER A 3 0.52 -4.50 -35.05
CA SER A 3 -0.70 -4.69 -34.29
C SER A 3 -0.80 -3.61 -33.20
N PHE A 4 -1.63 -2.60 -33.46
CA PHE A 4 -2.10 -1.63 -32.47
C PHE A 4 -1.00 -0.75 -31.87
N SER A 5 -0.59 0.26 -32.66
CA SER A 5 0.22 1.41 -32.23
C SER A 5 -0.16 1.87 -30.82
N ILE A 6 0.83 2.23 -30.00
CA ILE A 6 0.68 2.76 -28.63
C ILE A 6 -0.39 3.88 -28.54
N TRP A 7 -0.57 4.63 -29.64
CA TRP A 7 -1.63 5.62 -29.78
C TRP A 7 -3.05 5.07 -29.64
N HIS A 8 -3.33 3.86 -30.13
CA HIS A 8 -4.63 3.19 -29.96
C HIS A 8 -4.89 2.87 -28.50
N TRP A 9 -3.88 2.33 -27.79
CA TRP A 9 -4.01 1.99 -26.37
C TRP A 9 -4.28 3.23 -25.50
N MET A 10 -3.63 4.37 -25.77
CA MET A 10 -3.94 5.65 -25.11
C MET A 10 -5.41 6.04 -25.27
N ILE A 11 -5.95 5.94 -26.49
CA ILE A 11 -7.33 6.31 -26.79
C ILE A 11 -8.32 5.38 -26.10
N VAL A 12 -8.07 4.07 -26.13
CA VAL A 12 -8.91 3.07 -25.44
C VAL A 12 -8.94 3.32 -23.94
N LEU A 13 -7.78 3.64 -23.34
CA LEU A 13 -7.66 3.88 -21.90
C LEU A 13 -8.46 5.12 -21.46
N VAL A 14 -8.45 6.18 -22.27
CA VAL A 14 -9.26 7.38 -22.03
C VAL A 14 -10.76 7.07 -22.11
N ILE A 15 -11.19 6.30 -23.11
CA ILE A 15 -12.61 5.91 -23.26
C ILE A 15 -13.06 5.03 -22.09
N LEU A 16 -12.22 4.10 -21.64
CA LEU A 16 -12.51 3.24 -20.49
C LEU A 16 -12.64 4.09 -19.21
N LEU A 17 -11.74 5.05 -18.98
CA LEU A 17 -11.84 5.98 -17.86
C LEU A 17 -13.12 6.83 -17.88
N LEU A 18 -13.58 7.24 -19.07
CA LEU A 18 -14.83 7.99 -19.25
C LEU A 18 -16.06 7.13 -18.96
N LEU A 19 -16.07 5.87 -19.39
CA LEU A 19 -17.19 4.95 -19.20
C LEU A 19 -17.34 4.47 -17.75
N PHE A 20 -16.22 4.16 -17.10
CA PHE A 20 -16.20 3.71 -15.70
C PHE A 20 -16.20 4.88 -14.70
N GLY A 21 -15.79 6.07 -15.15
CA GLY A 21 -15.70 7.28 -14.34
C GLY A 21 -14.53 7.27 -13.34
N ARG A 22 -14.09 8.47 -12.93
CA ARG A 22 -12.93 8.67 -12.02
C ARG A 22 -13.10 8.09 -10.60
N GLY A 23 -14.31 7.70 -10.21
CA GLY A 23 -14.61 7.24 -8.85
C GLY A 23 -14.46 5.73 -8.64
N LYS A 24 -14.67 4.92 -9.69
CA LYS A 24 -14.69 3.46 -9.56
C LYS A 24 -13.32 2.82 -9.79
N ILE A 25 -12.50 3.39 -10.67
CA ILE A 25 -11.17 2.84 -10.99
C ILE A 25 -10.22 2.92 -9.78
N PRO A 26 -10.09 4.03 -9.04
CA PRO A 26 -9.14 4.10 -7.91
C PRO A 26 -9.47 3.13 -6.78
N ASP A 27 -10.75 2.95 -6.48
CA ASP A 27 -11.25 2.08 -5.42
C ASP A 27 -10.93 0.60 -5.74
N LEU A 28 -11.29 0.16 -6.95
CA LEU A 28 -10.99 -1.19 -7.46
C LEU A 28 -9.49 -1.44 -7.63
N MET A 29 -8.75 -0.46 -8.14
CA MET A 29 -7.30 -0.55 -8.30
C MET A 29 -6.60 -0.63 -6.94
N GLY A 30 -7.13 0.02 -5.91
CA GLY A 30 -6.63 -0.06 -4.53
C GLY A 30 -6.71 -1.48 -3.96
N ASP A 31 -7.88 -2.13 -4.09
CA ASP A 31 -8.08 -3.50 -3.63
C ASP A 31 -7.24 -4.52 -4.41
N VAL A 32 -7.17 -4.37 -5.74
CA VAL A 32 -6.33 -5.19 -6.61
C VAL A 32 -4.85 -5.00 -6.30
N ALA A 33 -4.39 -3.75 -6.11
CA ALA A 33 -3.01 -3.46 -5.74
C ALA A 33 -2.65 -4.04 -4.38
N LYS A 34 -3.57 -4.03 -3.41
CA LYS A 34 -3.37 -4.63 -2.09
C LYS A 34 -3.23 -6.15 -2.18
N GLY A 35 -4.07 -6.81 -2.98
CA GLY A 35 -3.97 -8.25 -3.26
C GLY A 35 -2.64 -8.62 -3.95
N ILE A 36 -2.25 -7.88 -4.99
CA ILE A 36 -0.98 -8.10 -5.69
C ILE A 36 0.22 -7.82 -4.77
N LYS A 37 0.15 -6.80 -3.89
CA LYS A 37 1.22 -6.48 -2.93
C LYS A 37 1.38 -7.59 -1.90
N SER A 38 0.30 -8.13 -1.37
CA SER A 38 0.34 -9.28 -0.45
C SER A 38 0.84 -10.55 -1.14
N PHE A 39 0.43 -10.79 -2.38
CA PHE A 39 0.93 -11.91 -3.17
C PHE A 39 2.42 -11.80 -3.46
N LYS A 40 2.89 -10.61 -3.89
CA LYS A 40 4.31 -10.34 -4.11
C LYS A 40 5.10 -10.44 -2.82
N LYS A 41 4.58 -9.95 -1.69
CA LYS A 41 5.24 -10.04 -0.39
C LYS A 41 5.36 -11.50 0.07
N GLY A 42 4.30 -12.30 -0.03
CA GLY A 42 4.37 -13.73 0.30
C GLY A 42 5.35 -14.50 -0.59
N MET A 43 5.34 -14.23 -1.90
CA MET A 43 6.29 -14.84 -2.85
C MET A 43 7.74 -14.40 -2.60
N SER A 44 7.94 -13.12 -2.26
CA SER A 44 9.27 -12.61 -1.90
C SER A 44 9.72 -13.07 -0.52
N GLU A 45 8.82 -13.33 0.44
CA GLU A 45 9.16 -13.95 1.73
C GLU A 45 9.62 -15.41 1.53
N ASP A 46 8.96 -16.18 0.66
CA ASP A 46 9.44 -17.53 0.26
C ASP A 46 10.82 -17.50 -0.44
N GLU A 47 11.17 -16.44 -1.17
CA GLU A 47 12.52 -16.26 -1.76
C GLU A 47 13.54 -15.62 -0.80
N GLN A 48 13.08 -14.98 0.29
CA GLN A 48 13.92 -14.22 1.23
C GLN A 48 14.17 -14.97 2.54
N ASP A 49 13.42 -16.04 2.85
CA ASP A 49 13.74 -16.98 3.93
C ASP A 49 15.05 -17.76 3.68
N ASP A 50 15.55 -17.80 2.43
CA ASP A 50 16.92 -18.29 2.11
C ASP A 50 18.00 -17.18 2.19
N ALA A 51 17.62 -15.90 2.33
CA ALA A 51 18.57 -14.79 2.40
C ALA A 51 17.97 -13.54 3.09
N ASP A 52 18.37 -13.29 4.35
CA ASP A 52 18.26 -12.00 5.08
C ASP A 52 17.13 -11.91 6.12
N ASP A 53 17.36 -12.56 7.28
CA ASP A 53 16.87 -12.12 8.58
C ASP A 53 17.42 -10.70 8.85
N GLY A 54 16.70 -9.66 8.41
CA GLY A 54 17.15 -8.29 8.62
C GLY A 54 16.32 -7.20 7.92
N ARG A 55 15.61 -6.40 8.74
CA ARG A 55 14.85 -5.16 8.41
C ARG A 55 13.38 -5.44 8.07
N THR A 56 12.37 -4.91 8.76
CA THR A 56 12.25 -3.62 9.45
C THR A 56 11.21 -3.72 10.55
N VAL A 57 11.59 -3.38 11.79
CA VAL A 57 10.67 -2.90 12.82
C VAL A 57 10.27 -1.46 12.45
N GLU A 58 9.21 -1.33 11.66
CA GLU A 58 8.47 -0.07 11.47
C GLU A 58 7.24 -0.14 12.39
N HIS A 59 7.50 -0.02 13.69
CA HIS A 59 6.51 0.37 14.68
C HIS A 59 7.12 1.48 15.55
N ARG A 60 7.19 2.68 14.98
CA ARG A 60 7.55 3.92 15.69
C ARG A 60 6.55 5.04 15.38
N ALA A 61 5.26 4.74 15.42
CA ALA A 61 4.22 5.77 15.32
C ALA A 61 3.22 5.77 16.49
N ASP A 62 3.40 4.93 17.51
CA ASP A 62 2.35 4.70 18.52
C ASP A 62 2.89 4.65 19.97
N GLU A 63 3.90 5.45 20.32
CA GLU A 63 4.26 5.69 21.73
C GLU A 63 4.47 7.19 22.03
N ALA A 64 3.52 8.02 21.58
CA ALA A 64 3.26 9.28 22.24
C ALA A 64 2.50 9.00 23.55
N VAL A 65 3.25 8.50 24.52
CA VAL A 65 2.84 8.36 25.91
C VAL A 65 2.54 9.78 26.46
N LYS A 66 1.32 10.27 26.23
CA LYS A 66 0.74 11.32 27.07
C LYS A 66 0.24 10.65 28.33
N THR A 67 1.20 10.33 29.19
CA THR A 67 0.97 10.08 30.61
C THR A 67 0.30 11.30 31.23
N ALA A 68 -1.01 11.22 31.42
CA ALA A 68 -1.67 11.74 32.60
C ALA A 68 -2.66 10.64 32.99
N PRO A 69 -2.60 10.08 34.22
CA PRO A 69 -2.89 10.90 35.39
C PRO A 69 -2.23 10.49 36.73
N ARG A 70 -2.08 11.50 37.60
CA ARG A 70 -2.23 11.44 39.07
C ARG A 70 -1.09 10.88 39.94
N GLU A 71 -0.80 11.70 40.96
CA GLU A 71 -0.41 11.34 42.33
C GLU A 71 1.03 11.68 42.75
N LYS A 72 1.11 12.36 43.90
CA LYS A 72 2.28 12.75 44.71
C LYS A 72 2.97 14.09 44.37
N ALA A 73 2.34 15.16 44.83
CA ALA A 73 3.06 16.31 45.38
C ALA A 73 2.31 16.80 46.63
N THR A 74 2.35 15.98 47.67
CA THR A 74 2.11 16.40 49.05
C THR A 74 3.47 16.57 49.71
N LYS A 75 3.71 17.75 50.29
CA LYS A 75 4.59 17.99 51.45
C LYS A 75 6.11 17.80 51.23
N SER A 76 6.81 18.91 51.06
CA SER A 76 7.93 19.36 51.93
C SER A 76 8.26 20.81 51.63
#